data_AF-A0A4V1VK90-F1
#
_entry.id   AF-A0A4V1VK90-F1
#
_cell.length_a   1.000
_cell.length_b   1.000
_cell.length_c   1.000
_cell.angle_alpha   90.00
_cell.angle_beta   90.00
_cell.angle_gamma   90.00
#
_symmetry.space_group_name_H-M   'P 1'
#
loop_
_entity.id
_entity.type
_entity.pdbx_description
1 polymer ?
#
loop_
_entity_poly.entity_id
_entity_poly.type
_entity_poly.pdbx_seq_one_letter_code
_entity_poly.pdbx_strand_id
1 'polypeptide(L)'
;HATTSEESLSSQDRAREALLMGLRLTEGIDPARIQARSGLSLAEALDPAMLLACLDEGYLEWTPAGRLLATDEGRMRLDAMLPVLLR
;
A
#
# COMPACT_ATOMS: atom_id res chain seq x y z
N HIS A 1 22.05 25.67 16.48
CA HIS A 1 20.82 25.00 16.93
C HIS A 1 20.48 23.92 15.90
N ALA A 2 20.79 22.67 16.23
CA ALA A 2 20.41 21.52 15.41
C ALA A 2 18.93 21.26 15.66
N THR A 3 18.08 21.66 14.71
CA THR A 3 16.67 21.27 14.71
C THR A 3 16.62 19.86 14.16
N THR A 4 16.91 18.88 15.02
CA THR A 4 16.49 17.50 14.81
C THR A 4 14.99 17.49 14.97
N SER A 5 14.27 17.92 13.93
CA SER A 5 12.86 17.59 13.79
C SER A 5 12.85 16.10 13.54
N GLU A 6 12.66 15.32 14.59
CA GLU A 6 12.30 13.92 14.50
C GLU A 6 11.09 13.84 13.57
N GLU A 7 11.37 13.49 12.31
CA GLU A 7 10.39 13.14 11.28
C GLU A 7 9.64 11.91 11.79
N SER A 8 8.72 12.13 12.71
CA SER A 8 7.71 11.16 13.10
C SER A 8 6.82 11.01 11.88
N LEU A 9 7.26 10.17 10.93
CA LEU A 9 6.48 9.74 9.78
C LEU A 9 5.05 9.54 10.26
N SER A 10 4.08 10.19 9.61
CA SER A 10 2.68 9.98 9.96
C SER A 10 2.39 8.48 9.83
N SER A 11 1.42 7.96 10.57
CA SER A 11 0.95 6.58 10.35
C SER A 11 0.61 6.34 8.87
N GLN A 12 0.17 7.39 8.17
CA GLN A 12 -0.09 7.39 6.75
C GLN A 12 1.19 7.24 5.90
N ASP A 13 2.28 7.92 6.26
CA ASP A 13 3.56 7.80 5.56
C ASP A 13 4.19 6.41 5.80
N ARG A 14 4.09 5.88 7.02
CA ARG A 14 4.49 4.50 7.32
C ARG A 14 3.70 3.48 6.51
N ALA A 15 2.39 3.67 6.38
CA ALA A 15 1.54 2.80 5.57
C ALA A 15 1.94 2.87 4.09
N ARG A 16 2.15 4.09 3.57
CA ARG A 16 2.63 4.34 2.20
C ARG A 16 3.95 3.62 1.93
N GLU A 17 4.93 3.74 2.81
CA GLU A 17 6.23 3.09 2.65
C GLU A 17 6.11 1.56 2.71
N ALA A 18 5.33 1.03 3.66
CA ALA A 18 5.08 -0.41 3.76
C ALA A 18 4.37 -0.96 2.51
N LEU A 19 3.44 -0.20 1.92
CA LEU A 19 2.75 -0.52 0.68
C LEU A 19 3.70 -0.48 -0.53
N LEU A 20 4.50 0.57 -0.65
CA LEU A 20 5.52 0.73 -1.69
C LEU A 20 6.52 -0.42 -1.73
N MET A 21 6.97 -0.87 -0.55
CA MET A 21 7.89 -1.98 -0.43
C MET A 21 7.18 -3.32 -0.67
N GLY A 22 5.98 -3.49 -0.10
CA GLY A 22 5.26 -4.76 -0.13
C GLY A 22 4.66 -5.12 -1.49
N LEU A 23 4.07 -4.16 -2.22
CA LEU A 23 3.45 -4.43 -3.52
C LEU A 23 4.49 -4.78 -4.59
N ARG A 24 5.74 -4.36 -4.39
CA ARG A 24 6.88 -4.77 -5.23
C ARG A 24 7.29 -6.22 -4.99
N LEU A 25 6.92 -6.85 -3.87
CA LEU A 25 7.23 -8.25 -3.60
C LEU A 25 6.24 -9.17 -4.32
N THR A 26 6.72 -10.30 -4.85
CA THR A 26 5.89 -11.33 -5.48
C THR A 26 4.94 -12.04 -4.53
N GLU A 27 5.14 -11.92 -3.21
CA GLU A 27 4.25 -12.47 -2.18
C GLU A 27 3.03 -11.57 -1.88
N GLY A 28 3.03 -10.33 -2.37
CA GLY A 28 2.01 -9.33 -2.06
C GLY A 28 2.06 -8.84 -0.61
N ILE A 29 0.99 -8.18 -0.19
CA ILE A 29 0.86 -7.51 1.09
C ILE A 29 -0.18 -8.17 1.95
N ASP A 30 0.21 -8.49 3.18
CA ASP A 30 -0.70 -8.89 4.23
C ASP A 30 -1.29 -7.64 4.94
N PRO A 31 -2.62 -7.44 4.96
CA PRO A 31 -3.27 -6.35 5.68
C PRO A 31 -2.85 -6.25 7.16
N ALA A 32 -2.64 -7.38 7.83
CA ALA A 32 -2.20 -7.41 9.22
C ALA A 32 -0.76 -6.90 9.38
N ARG A 33 0.11 -7.17 8.40
CA ARG A 33 1.49 -6.64 8.40
C ARG A 33 1.50 -5.13 8.21
N ILE A 34 0.61 -4.58 7.38
CA ILE A 34 0.47 -3.12 7.23
C ILE A 34 0.05 -2.51 8.56
N GLN A 35 -1.00 -3.04 9.18
CA GLN A 35 -1.49 -2.52 10.46
C GLN A 35 -0.44 -2.61 11.58
N ALA A 36 0.32 -3.70 11.66
CA ALA A 36 1.38 -3.85 12.65
C ALA A 36 2.53 -2.83 12.46
N ARG A 37 2.82 -2.42 11.22
CA ARG A 37 3.92 -1.48 10.89
C ARG A 37 3.50 -0.02 10.97
N SER A 38 2.31 0.30 10.49
CA SER A 38 1.85 1.69 10.35
C SER A 38 0.94 2.14 11.50
N GLY A 39 0.26 1.19 12.16
CA GLY A 39 -0.84 1.45 13.09
C GLY A 39 -2.18 1.68 12.40
N LEU A 40 -2.25 1.64 11.06
CA LEU A 40 -3.46 1.82 10.27
C LEU A 40 -3.82 0.52 9.54
N SER A 41 -5.10 0.19 9.51
CA SER A 41 -5.56 -0.91 8.67
C SER A 41 -5.34 -0.59 7.19
N LEU A 42 -5.23 -1.62 6.36
CA LEU A 42 -5.11 -1.46 4.92
C LEU A 42 -6.29 -0.67 4.33
N ALA A 43 -7.50 -0.91 4.83
CA ALA A 43 -8.70 -0.19 4.39
C ALA A 43 -8.72 1.30 4.77
N GLU A 44 -8.00 1.69 5.83
CA GLU A 44 -7.82 3.09 6.20
C GLU A 44 -6.75 3.76 5.31
N ALA A 45 -5.65 3.05 5.04
CA ALA A 45 -4.54 3.54 4.24
C ALA A 45 -4.88 3.70 2.74
N LEU A 46 -5.79 2.87 2.21
CA LEU A 46 -6.19 2.88 0.81
C LEU A 46 -7.51 3.61 0.58
N ASP A 47 -7.63 4.29 -0.55
CA ASP A 47 -8.91 4.76 -1.05
C ASP A 47 -9.73 3.56 -1.59
N PRO A 48 -10.93 3.28 -1.07
CA PRO A 48 -11.71 2.10 -1.43
C PRO A 48 -12.22 2.16 -2.88
N ALA A 49 -12.50 3.35 -3.42
CA ALA A 49 -12.91 3.50 -4.80
C ALA A 49 -11.73 3.20 -5.74
N MET A 50 -10.53 3.67 -5.38
CA MET A 50 -9.33 3.41 -6.19
C MET A 50 -8.86 1.96 -6.06
N LEU A 51 -8.97 1.37 -4.88
CA LEU A 51 -8.71 -0.06 -4.68
C LEU A 51 -9.64 -0.90 -5.56
N LEU A 52 -10.94 -0.60 -5.57
CA LEU A 52 -11.90 -1.34 -6.39
C LEU A 52 -11.58 -1.18 -7.88
N ALA A 53 -11.31 0.03 -8.36
CA ALA A 53 -10.89 0.25 -9.74
C ALA A 53 -9.62 -0.53 -10.11
N CYS A 54 -8.63 -0.58 -9.21
CA CYS A 54 -7.41 -1.36 -9.45
C CYS A 54 -7.66 -2.88 -9.48
N LEU A 55 -8.62 -3.38 -8.70
CA LEU A 55 -9.04 -4.78 -8.74
C LEU A 55 -9.79 -5.10 -10.04
N ASP A 56 -10.72 -4.24 -10.45
CA ASP A 56 -11.53 -4.41 -11.66
C ASP A 56 -10.68 -4.34 -12.94
N GLU A 57 -9.69 -3.44 -12.99
CA GLU A 57 -8.73 -3.31 -14.08
C GLU A 57 -7.64 -4.41 -14.06
N GLY A 58 -7.63 -5.28 -13.05
CA GLY A 58 -6.64 -6.36 -12.95
C GLY A 58 -5.22 -5.87 -12.63
N TYR A 59 -5.07 -4.68 -12.03
CA TYR A 59 -3.78 -4.18 -11.54
C TYR A 59 -3.44 -4.71 -10.15
N LEU A 60 -4.46 -4.93 -9.32
CA LEU A 60 -4.33 -5.57 -8.03
C LEU A 60 -5.20 -6.82 -8.00
N GLU A 61 -4.85 -7.78 -7.16
CA GLU A 61 -5.66 -8.95 -6.92
C GLU A 61 -5.54 -9.43 -5.47
N TRP A 62 -6.62 -10.02 -4.97
CA TRP A 62 -6.60 -10.71 -3.69
C TRP A 62 -6.20 -12.16 -3.89
N THR A 63 -5.10 -12.54 -3.28
CA THR A 63 -4.67 -13.93 -3.23
C THR A 63 -5.62 -14.76 -2.35
N PRO A 64 -5.69 -16.09 -2.55
CA PRO A 64 -6.46 -16.99 -1.68
C PRO A 64 -6.04 -16.95 -0.21
N ALA A 65 -4.82 -16.48 0.08
CA ALA A 65 -4.30 -16.29 1.43
C ALA A 65 -4.73 -14.96 2.08
N GLY A 66 -5.57 -14.16 1.43
CA GLY A 66 -6.02 -12.87 1.94
C GLY A 66 -4.98 -11.76 1.84
N ARG A 67 -3.99 -11.90 0.94
CA ARG A 67 -2.99 -10.87 0.65
C ARG A 67 -3.33 -10.10 -0.62
N LEU A 68 -3.04 -8.81 -0.63
CA LEU A 68 -3.21 -7.93 -1.79
C LEU A 68 -1.92 -7.93 -2.61
N LEU A 69 -1.99 -8.35 -3.86
CA LEU A 69 -0.85 -8.48 -4.75
C LEU A 69 -1.01 -7.56 -5.96
N ALA A 70 0.09 -6.95 -6.40
CA ALA A 70 0.13 -6.25 -7.68
C ALA A 70 0.46 -7.25 -8.80
N THR A 71 -0.41 -7.31 -9.81
CA THR A 71 -0.21 -8.12 -11.00
C THR A 71 0.99 -7.60 -11.79
N ASP A 72 1.44 -8.32 -12.82
CA ASP A 72 2.54 -7.85 -13.69
C ASP A 72 2.23 -6.49 -14.30
N GLU A 73 0.97 -6.28 -14.69
CA GLU A 73 0.51 -5.01 -15.24
C GLU A 73 0.45 -3.90 -14.18
N GLY A 74 -0.05 -4.19 -12.98
CA GLY A 74 -0.07 -3.26 -11.86
C GLY A 74 1.34 -2.87 -11.41
N ARG A 75 2.30 -3.80 -11.42
CA ARG A 75 3.71 -3.54 -11.10
C ARG A 75 4.36 -2.55 -12.05
N MET A 76 4.04 -2.62 -13.34
CA MET A 76 4.57 -1.67 -14.33
C MET A 76 4.05 -0.25 -14.09
N ARG A 77 2.85 -0.11 -13.53
CA ARG A 77 2.18 1.18 -13.24
C ARG A 77 2.21 1.58 -11.77
N LEU A 78 2.94 0.84 -10.94
CA LEU A 78 2.88 0.96 -9.49
C LEU A 78 3.15 2.41 -9.06
N ASP A 79 4.19 3.04 -9.61
CA ASP A 79 4.59 4.41 -9.27
C ASP A 79 3.54 5.46 -9.66
N ALA A 80 2.73 5.19 -10.69
CA ALA A 80 1.64 6.07 -11.12
C ALA A 80 0.34 5.83 -10.33
N MET A 81 0.07 4.57 -9.97
CA MET A 81 -1.13 4.20 -9.21
C MET A 81 -1.04 4.52 -7.73
N LEU A 82 0.12 4.32 -7.10
CA LEU A 82 0.30 4.45 -5.65
C LEU A 82 -0.15 5.81 -5.09
N PRO A 83 0.22 6.96 -5.68
CA PRO A 83 -0.22 8.26 -5.19
C PRO A 83 -1.75 8.45 -5.22
N VAL A 84 -2.44 7.73 -6.12
CA VAL A 84 -3.90 7.80 -6.29
C VAL A 84 -4.60 6.77 -5.41
N LEU A 85 -3.98 5.61 -5.22
CA LEU A 85 -4.52 4.50 -4.42
C LEU A 85 -4.48 4.78 -2.91
N LEU A 86 -3.52 5.60 -2.46
CA LEU A 86 -3.37 5.98 -1.06
C LEU A 86 -4.30 7.14 -0.73
N ARG A 87 -4.86 7.12 0.48
CA ARG A 87 -5.49 8.31 1.06
C ARG A 87 -4.46 9.37 1.46
#